data_AF-A0A9P3GLD2-F1
#
_entry.id   AF-A0A9P3GLD2-F1
#
_cell.length_a   1.000
_cell.length_b   1.000
_cell.length_c   1.000
_cell.angle_alpha   90.00
_cell.angle_beta   90.00
_cell.angle_gamma   90.00
#
_symmetry.space_group_name_H-M   'P 1'
#
loop_
_entity.id
_entity.type
_entity.pdbx_description
1 polymer ?
#
loop_
_entity_poly.entity_id
_entity_poly.type
_entity_poly.pdbx_seq_one_letter_code
_entity_poly.pdbx_strand_id
1 'polypeptide(L)'
;MKFLTYAAALIATAVLASAAPSVCVPGTETLLKSRDVGGKQYTIHSCTTAEGAAPPDGEQGNPLGGITFKKRDQDLCGAPCTTYCNRGTGGPNPNDCSALASEYQNDGQFDLPAGQTWYWNYGSCEVWQVNTSSGNEWYCYDESNWGGVVNYLAWNCQATTGGYNGGSCHFYDNTGVGWVQVQTY
;
A
#
# COMPACT_ATOMS: atom_id res chain seq x y z
N MET A 1 29.72 -53.65 19.55
CA MET A 1 28.75 -53.14 18.56
C MET A 1 28.36 -51.73 19.00
N LYS A 2 28.87 -50.68 18.34
CA LYS A 2 28.59 -49.27 18.67
C LYS A 2 27.56 -48.75 17.66
N PHE A 3 26.38 -48.37 18.13
CA PHE A 3 25.36 -47.71 17.32
C PHE A 3 25.64 -46.20 17.32
N LEU A 4 25.85 -45.62 16.12
CA LEU A 4 25.89 -44.17 15.92
C LEU A 4 24.46 -43.68 15.68
N THR A 5 23.96 -42.85 16.60
CA THR A 5 22.68 -42.14 16.46
C THR A 5 22.94 -40.82 15.74
N TYR A 6 22.39 -40.65 14.54
CA TYR A 6 22.39 -39.38 13.82
C TYR A 6 21.19 -38.55 14.28
N ALA A 7 21.45 -37.43 14.95
CA ALA A 7 20.42 -36.43 15.24
C ALA A 7 20.28 -35.50 14.03
N ALA A 8 19.12 -35.54 13.36
CA ALA A 8 18.77 -34.56 12.33
C ALA A 8 18.32 -33.27 13.02
N ALA A 9 19.06 -32.18 12.81
CA ALA A 9 18.67 -30.86 13.28
C ALA A 9 17.59 -30.27 12.37
N LEU A 10 16.37 -30.13 12.89
CA LEU A 10 15.30 -29.34 12.28
C LEU A 10 15.65 -27.86 12.44
N ILE A 11 16.08 -27.22 11.36
CA ILE A 11 16.23 -25.77 11.29
C ILE A 11 14.83 -25.20 11.07
N ALA A 12 14.19 -24.73 12.13
CA ALA A 12 12.98 -23.92 12.03
C ALA A 12 13.39 -22.53 11.51
N THR A 13 13.12 -22.25 10.24
CA THR A 13 13.17 -20.89 9.71
C THR A 13 12.03 -20.09 10.34
N ALA A 14 12.37 -19.25 11.32
CA ALA A 14 11.45 -18.26 11.83
C ALA A 14 11.15 -17.27 10.69
N VAL A 15 9.93 -17.30 10.17
CA VAL A 15 9.40 -16.22 9.35
C VAL A 15 9.29 -15.03 10.30
N LEU A 16 10.18 -14.05 10.15
CA LEU A 16 10.02 -12.76 10.80
C LEU A 16 8.75 -12.16 10.23
N ALA A 17 7.64 -12.25 10.96
CA ALA A 17 6.49 -11.41 10.69
C ALA A 17 6.95 -9.96 10.87
N SER A 18 7.10 -9.23 9.76
CA SER A 18 7.22 -7.77 9.83
C SER A 18 6.00 -7.29 10.61
N ALA A 19 6.23 -6.53 11.69
CA ALA A 19 5.12 -5.88 12.37
C ALA A 19 4.42 -5.02 11.32
N ALA A 20 3.10 -5.20 11.16
CA ALA A 20 2.33 -4.36 10.26
C ALA A 20 2.67 -2.89 10.60
N PRO A 21 3.02 -2.05 9.61
CA PRO A 21 3.28 -0.65 9.88
C PRO A 21 2.06 -0.04 10.58
N SER A 22 2.25 1.08 11.29
CA SER A 22 1.23 1.77 12.10
C SER A 22 -0.04 2.21 11.34
N VAL A 23 -0.14 1.85 10.06
CA VAL A 23 -1.26 2.06 9.15
C VAL A 23 -2.38 1.05 9.35
N CYS A 24 -2.09 -0.19 9.76
CA CYS A 24 -3.11 -1.22 10.00
C CYS A 24 -3.54 -1.29 11.46
N VAL A 25 -4.83 -1.53 11.70
CA VAL A 25 -5.30 -2.03 13.00
C VAL A 25 -4.81 -3.48 13.16
N PRO A 26 -4.01 -3.80 14.19
CA PRO A 26 -3.44 -5.14 14.35
C PRO A 26 -4.52 -6.22 14.43
N GLY A 27 -4.36 -7.30 13.67
CA GLY A 27 -5.27 -8.44 13.63
C GLY A 27 -6.43 -8.30 12.63
N THR A 28 -6.42 -7.25 11.80
CA THR A 28 -7.41 -7.05 10.72
C THR A 28 -6.87 -7.42 9.34
N GLU A 29 -5.60 -7.81 9.26
CA GLU A 29 -4.92 -8.15 8.03
C GLU A 29 -5.51 -9.41 7.39
N THR A 30 -5.83 -9.32 6.10
CA THR A 30 -6.39 -10.41 5.31
C THR A 30 -5.63 -10.50 3.99
N LEU A 31 -5.26 -11.72 3.57
CA LEU A 31 -4.72 -11.95 2.24
C LEU A 31 -5.86 -11.92 1.21
N LEU A 32 -5.83 -10.98 0.29
CA LEU A 32 -6.82 -10.85 -0.78
C LEU A 32 -6.47 -11.71 -1.99
N LYS A 33 -5.20 -11.65 -2.42
CA LYS A 33 -4.73 -12.32 -3.64
C LYS A 33 -3.28 -12.76 -3.44
N SER A 34 -2.94 -13.92 -3.97
CA SER A 34 -1.57 -14.41 -4.02
C SER A 34 -1.33 -15.16 -5.33
N ARG A 35 -0.12 -15.01 -5.87
CA ARG A 35 0.32 -15.68 -7.09
C ARG A 35 1.84 -15.75 -7.12
N ASP A 36 2.38 -16.81 -7.71
CA ASP A 36 3.81 -16.96 -7.94
C ASP A 36 4.17 -16.59 -9.37
N VAL A 37 5.20 -15.76 -9.55
CA VAL A 37 5.74 -15.40 -10.85
C VAL A 37 7.26 -15.44 -10.75
N GLY A 38 7.89 -16.33 -11.52
CA GLY A 38 9.36 -16.46 -11.54
C GLY A 38 9.98 -16.87 -10.20
N GLY A 39 9.23 -17.56 -9.33
CA GLY A 39 9.69 -18.00 -8.01
C GLY A 39 9.67 -16.90 -6.94
N LYS A 40 9.11 -15.72 -7.25
CA LYS A 40 8.76 -14.68 -6.27
C LYS A 40 7.24 -14.62 -6.13
N GLN A 41 6.78 -14.39 -4.91
CA GLN A 41 5.36 -14.28 -4.61
C GLN A 41 4.91 -12.83 -4.76
N TYR A 42 3.86 -12.62 -5.54
CA TYR A 42 3.04 -11.43 -5.48
C TYR A 42 1.93 -11.65 -4.47
N THR A 43 1.76 -10.74 -3.54
CA THR A 43 0.61 -10.76 -2.64
C THR A 43 -0.09 -9.41 -2.63
N ILE A 44 -1.40 -9.45 -2.43
CA ILE A 44 -2.24 -8.30 -2.07
C ILE A 44 -2.89 -8.64 -0.75
N HIS A 45 -2.79 -7.72 0.19
CA HIS A 45 -3.42 -7.82 1.49
C HIS A 45 -4.32 -6.61 1.72
N SER A 46 -5.26 -6.74 2.65
CA SER A 46 -6.07 -5.63 3.15
C SER A 46 -6.05 -5.60 4.67
N CYS A 47 -6.20 -4.43 5.26
CA CYS A 47 -6.43 -4.26 6.69
C CYS A 47 -7.29 -3.02 6.95
N THR A 48 -7.94 -2.97 8.10
CA THR A 48 -8.62 -1.76 8.56
C THR A 48 -7.57 -0.68 8.81
N THR A 49 -7.77 0.51 8.25
CA THR A 49 -6.88 1.66 8.45
C THR A 49 -6.92 2.12 9.91
N ALA A 50 -5.76 2.21 10.56
CA ALA A 50 -5.61 2.58 11.98
C ALA A 50 -6.01 4.03 12.27
N GLU A 51 -5.75 4.94 11.33
CA GLU A 51 -6.21 6.34 11.40
C GLU A 51 -7.75 6.43 11.29
N GLY A 52 -8.39 5.35 10.85
CA GLY A 52 -9.81 5.30 10.51
C GLY A 52 -10.12 6.08 9.23
N ALA A 53 -11.35 5.91 8.74
CA ALA A 53 -11.90 6.87 7.82
C ALA A 53 -12.12 8.19 8.56
N ALA A 54 -11.84 9.31 7.90
CA ALA A 54 -12.33 10.61 8.29
C ALA A 54 -13.82 10.45 8.60
N PRO A 55 -14.33 11.04 9.70
CA PRO A 55 -15.76 11.05 9.93
C PRO A 55 -16.43 11.57 8.65
N PRO A 56 -17.58 11.01 8.24
CA PRO A 56 -18.39 11.68 7.23
C PRO A 56 -18.54 13.10 7.73
N ASP A 57 -18.10 14.09 6.94
CA ASP A 57 -18.13 15.50 7.33
C ASP A 57 -19.51 15.73 7.93
N GLY A 58 -19.56 15.92 9.27
CA GLY A 58 -20.80 15.81 10.02
C GLY A 58 -21.81 16.72 9.35
N GLU A 59 -23.00 16.18 9.05
CA GLU A 59 -24.13 16.87 8.43
C GLU A 59 -23.89 18.37 8.40
N GLN A 60 -23.32 18.88 7.32
CA GLN A 60 -23.37 20.32 7.07
C GLN A 60 -24.81 20.55 6.66
N GLY A 61 -25.67 20.56 7.69
CA GLY A 61 -27.07 20.85 7.62
C GLY A 61 -27.16 22.19 6.94
N ASN A 62 -27.49 22.14 5.65
CA ASN A 62 -27.92 23.31 4.95
C ASN A 62 -29.07 23.90 5.77
N PRO A 63 -28.99 25.16 6.25
CA PRO A 63 -30.12 25.78 6.94
C PRO A 63 -31.38 25.88 6.07
N LEU A 64 -31.29 25.51 4.78
CA LEU A 64 -32.40 25.32 3.85
C LEU A 64 -32.72 23.82 3.65
N GLY A 65 -33.36 23.22 4.65
CA GLY A 65 -34.22 22.02 4.54
C GLY A 65 -33.78 20.87 3.63
N GLY A 66 -33.17 19.84 4.24
CA GLY A 66 -33.55 18.45 3.94
C GLY A 66 -32.86 17.71 2.79
N ILE A 67 -31.69 18.15 2.30
CA ILE A 67 -30.87 17.31 1.41
C ILE A 67 -29.55 16.99 2.11
N THR A 68 -29.47 15.80 2.70
CA THR A 68 -28.21 15.24 3.19
C THR A 68 -27.40 14.75 2.00
N PHE A 69 -26.35 15.47 1.62
CA PHE A 69 -25.42 15.01 0.59
C PHE A 69 -24.42 14.04 1.22
N LYS A 70 -24.46 12.77 0.82
CA LYS A 70 -23.37 11.84 1.13
C LYS A 70 -22.13 12.30 0.35
N LYS A 71 -20.97 12.39 1.01
CA LYS A 71 -19.69 12.62 0.33
C LYS A 71 -19.51 11.54 -0.74
N ARG A 72 -19.21 11.96 -1.96
CA ARG A 72 -19.12 11.04 -3.10
C ARG A 72 -17.86 10.19 -2.99
N ASP A 73 -17.93 8.98 -3.54
CA ASP A 73 -16.76 8.19 -3.90
C ASP A 73 -15.83 9.06 -4.77
N GLN A 74 -14.52 8.93 -4.55
CA GLN A 74 -13.51 9.78 -5.17
C GLN A 74 -12.81 9.03 -6.29
N ASP A 75 -12.82 9.60 -7.48
CA ASP A 75 -11.99 9.14 -8.59
C ASP A 75 -10.60 9.74 -8.47
N LEU A 76 -9.61 8.90 -8.19
CA LEU A 76 -8.21 9.25 -8.07
C LEU A 76 -7.39 8.83 -9.29
N CYS A 77 -8.03 8.35 -10.37
CA CYS A 77 -7.39 8.23 -11.66
C CYS A 77 -6.99 9.63 -12.18
N GLY A 78 -5.69 9.87 -12.33
CA GLY A 78 -5.11 11.12 -12.78
C GLY A 78 -5.09 12.22 -11.71
N ALA A 79 -5.42 11.88 -10.46
CA ALA A 79 -5.35 12.85 -9.38
C ALA A 79 -3.89 13.26 -9.12
N PRO A 80 -3.61 14.58 -8.98
CA PRO A 80 -2.29 15.04 -8.62
C PRO A 80 -1.94 14.59 -7.20
N CYS A 81 -0.66 14.30 -6.97
CA CYS A 81 -0.17 14.05 -5.63
C CYS A 81 1.18 14.71 -5.38
N THR A 82 1.39 15.07 -4.11
CA THR A 82 2.66 15.63 -3.65
C THR A 82 3.55 14.49 -3.15
N THR A 83 4.78 14.45 -3.64
CA THR A 83 5.77 13.43 -3.28
C THR A 83 6.57 13.82 -2.04
N TYR A 84 6.73 12.87 -1.13
CA TYR A 84 7.61 12.96 0.04
C TYR A 84 8.57 11.78 0.04
N CYS A 85 9.88 12.04 0.12
CA CYS A 85 10.86 10.98 0.36
C CYS A 85 11.03 10.75 1.86
N ASN A 86 10.70 9.54 2.30
CA ASN A 86 10.65 9.18 3.71
C ASN A 86 12.05 8.81 4.19
N ARG A 87 12.58 9.56 5.16
CA ARG A 87 13.92 9.31 5.73
C ARG A 87 13.99 7.90 6.33
N GLY A 88 15.10 7.21 6.06
CA GLY A 88 15.36 5.87 6.60
C GLY A 88 16.37 5.11 5.75
N THR A 89 16.83 3.95 6.19
CA THR A 89 17.83 3.18 5.43
C THR A 89 17.19 1.95 4.80
N GLY A 90 17.57 1.63 3.55
CA GLY A 90 17.23 0.34 2.95
C GLY A 90 15.98 0.35 2.08
N GLY A 91 15.57 1.49 1.52
CA GLY A 91 14.46 1.59 0.57
C GLY A 91 14.53 0.61 -0.61
N PRO A 92 13.40 0.38 -1.30
CA PRO A 92 13.23 -0.82 -2.13
C PRO A 92 14.06 -0.76 -3.40
N ASN A 93 14.38 -1.92 -3.96
CA ASN A 93 14.93 -2.01 -5.31
C ASN A 93 13.88 -1.50 -6.31
N PRO A 94 14.17 -0.41 -7.05
CA PRO A 94 13.19 0.16 -7.98
C PRO A 94 12.73 -0.82 -9.07
N ASN A 95 13.57 -1.77 -9.47
CA ASN A 95 13.19 -2.78 -10.47
C ASN A 95 12.14 -3.76 -9.95
N ASP A 96 12.16 -4.10 -8.66
CA ASP A 96 11.12 -4.95 -8.07
C ASP A 96 9.79 -4.18 -8.02
N CYS A 97 9.81 -2.88 -7.70
CA CYS A 97 8.60 -2.04 -7.75
C CYS A 97 8.06 -1.84 -9.17
N SER A 98 8.93 -1.68 -10.16
CA SER A 98 8.52 -1.62 -11.56
C SER A 98 7.89 -2.92 -12.03
N ALA A 99 8.48 -4.07 -11.67
CA ALA A 99 7.88 -5.36 -11.96
C ALA A 99 6.52 -5.55 -11.24
N LEU A 100 6.34 -4.98 -10.05
CA LEU A 100 5.05 -4.95 -9.35
C LEU A 100 4.01 -4.10 -10.08
N ALA A 101 4.35 -2.86 -10.43
CA ALA A 101 3.45 -1.98 -11.16
C ALA A 101 3.04 -2.57 -12.53
N SER A 102 4.00 -3.06 -13.31
CA SER A 102 3.75 -3.63 -14.64
C SER A 102 2.87 -4.88 -14.61
N GLU A 103 2.89 -5.62 -13.51
CA GLU A 103 2.04 -6.80 -13.36
C GLU A 103 0.55 -6.45 -13.31
N TYR A 104 0.18 -5.29 -12.77
CA TYR A 104 -1.20 -4.85 -12.65
C TYR A 104 -1.62 -3.85 -13.74
N GLN A 105 -0.70 -3.38 -14.60
CA GLN A 105 -0.95 -2.27 -15.52
C GLN A 105 -2.16 -2.46 -16.46
N ASN A 106 -2.59 -3.71 -16.70
CA ASN A 106 -3.72 -4.06 -17.56
C ASN A 106 -4.97 -4.54 -16.78
N ASP A 107 -4.94 -4.56 -15.45
CA ASP A 107 -6.07 -5.01 -14.61
C ASP A 107 -7.19 -3.96 -14.52
N GLY A 108 -7.01 -2.79 -15.15
CA GLY A 108 -8.00 -1.73 -15.22
C GLY A 108 -8.03 -0.90 -13.94
N GLN A 109 -9.13 -1.00 -13.20
CA GLN A 109 -9.42 -0.18 -12.03
C GLN A 109 -9.62 -1.02 -10.77
N PHE A 110 -9.38 -0.41 -9.61
CA PHE A 110 -9.74 -0.99 -8.32
C PHE A 110 -10.40 0.01 -7.39
N ASP A 111 -11.27 -0.52 -6.54
CA ASP A 111 -12.03 0.23 -5.54
C ASP A 111 -11.41 -0.05 -4.17
N LEU A 112 -10.90 0.99 -3.51
CA LEU A 112 -10.44 0.92 -2.13
C LEU A 112 -11.56 1.43 -1.20
N PRO A 113 -12.18 0.55 -0.38
CA PRO A 113 -13.26 0.99 0.49
C PRO A 113 -12.83 2.02 1.53
N ALA A 114 -13.74 2.88 1.96
CA ALA A 114 -13.50 3.85 3.02
C ALA A 114 -12.92 3.17 4.29
N GLY A 115 -11.84 3.72 4.84
CA GLY A 115 -11.20 3.21 6.05
C GLY A 115 -10.51 1.85 5.88
N GLN A 116 -10.28 1.42 4.63
CA GLN A 116 -9.44 0.26 4.33
C GLN A 116 -8.08 0.70 3.79
N THR A 117 -7.11 -0.15 4.03
CA THR A 117 -5.77 -0.05 3.48
C THR A 117 -5.46 -1.34 2.75
N TRP A 118 -4.98 -1.24 1.52
CA TRP A 118 -4.45 -2.38 0.77
C TRP A 118 -2.94 -2.25 0.64
N TYR A 119 -2.26 -3.40 0.61
CA TYR A 119 -0.83 -3.41 0.34
C TYR A 119 -0.40 -4.56 -0.55
N TRP A 120 0.55 -4.26 -1.43
CA TRP A 120 1.09 -5.17 -2.44
C TRP A 120 2.54 -5.46 -2.13
N ASN A 121 2.93 -6.73 -2.18
CA ASN A 121 4.31 -7.17 -1.97
C ASN A 121 4.84 -7.91 -3.18
N TYR A 122 6.08 -7.59 -3.55
CA TYR A 122 6.87 -8.35 -4.52
C TYR A 122 8.37 -8.06 -4.39
N GLY A 123 9.16 -9.12 -4.22
CA GLY A 123 10.61 -8.96 -4.03
C GLY A 123 10.91 -8.09 -2.82
N SER A 124 11.68 -7.01 -2.99
CA SER A 124 11.87 -6.01 -1.93
C SER A 124 10.78 -4.94 -1.88
N CYS A 125 9.86 -4.87 -2.83
CA CYS A 125 8.89 -3.78 -2.91
C CYS A 125 7.63 -4.08 -2.10
N GLU A 126 7.26 -3.14 -1.23
CA GLU A 126 5.97 -3.06 -0.57
C GLU A 126 5.30 -1.73 -0.93
N VAL A 127 4.07 -1.79 -1.40
CA VAL A 127 3.25 -0.62 -1.75
C VAL A 127 2.03 -0.59 -0.86
N TRP A 128 1.79 0.51 -0.15
CA TRP A 128 0.60 0.77 0.64
C TRP A 128 -0.31 1.74 -0.11
N GLN A 129 -1.59 1.40 -0.22
CA GLN A 129 -2.66 2.30 -0.63
C GLN A 129 -3.61 2.47 0.55
N VAL A 130 -3.68 3.71 1.06
CA VAL A 130 -4.43 4.03 2.27
C VAL A 130 -5.60 4.92 1.91
N ASN A 131 -6.81 4.50 2.28
CA ASN A 131 -8.01 5.33 2.21
C ASN A 131 -8.39 5.80 3.61
N THR A 132 -8.13 7.08 3.89
CA THR A 132 -8.58 7.77 5.10
C THR A 132 -9.78 8.67 4.81
N SER A 133 -10.31 8.67 3.59
CA SER A 133 -11.50 9.41 3.24
C SER A 133 -12.76 8.72 3.80
N SER A 134 -13.88 9.46 3.87
CA SER A 134 -15.18 8.91 4.27
C SER A 134 -15.93 8.18 3.15
N GLY A 135 -15.37 8.13 1.94
CA GLY A 135 -15.94 7.48 0.76
C GLY A 135 -15.02 6.41 0.18
N ASN A 136 -15.50 5.64 -0.80
CA ASN A 136 -14.61 4.75 -1.52
C ASN A 136 -13.70 5.56 -2.45
N GLU A 137 -12.51 5.06 -2.71
CA GLU A 137 -11.56 5.66 -3.64
C GLU A 137 -11.35 4.74 -4.84
N TRP A 138 -11.42 5.31 -6.03
CA TRP A 138 -11.21 4.63 -7.29
C TRP A 138 -9.84 4.94 -7.85
N TYR A 139 -9.11 3.89 -8.22
CA TYR A 139 -7.76 3.99 -8.76
C TYR A 139 -7.65 3.26 -10.10
N CYS A 140 -6.75 3.74 -10.94
CA CYS A 140 -6.39 3.11 -12.21
C CYS A 140 -4.97 2.54 -12.10
N TYR A 141 -4.79 1.26 -12.43
CA TYR A 141 -3.51 0.58 -12.27
C TYR A 141 -2.41 1.02 -13.25
N ASP A 142 -2.77 1.71 -14.34
CA ASP A 142 -1.86 2.00 -15.43
C ASP A 142 -0.67 2.93 -15.04
N GLU A 143 0.31 3.00 -15.95
CA GLU A 143 1.55 3.76 -15.75
C GLU A 143 1.36 5.29 -15.71
N SER A 144 0.22 5.80 -16.17
CA SER A 144 -0.10 7.23 -16.02
C SER A 144 -0.71 7.56 -14.65
N ASN A 145 -1.06 6.52 -13.88
CA ASN A 145 -1.79 6.60 -12.62
C ASN A 145 -1.04 5.86 -11.50
N TRP A 146 -1.67 4.86 -10.87
CA TRP A 146 -1.12 4.17 -9.70
C TRP A 146 0.24 3.53 -10.00
N GLY A 147 0.38 2.84 -11.13
CA GLY A 147 1.65 2.23 -11.51
C GLY A 147 2.76 3.27 -11.75
N GLY A 148 2.39 4.43 -12.29
CA GLY A 148 3.29 5.57 -12.46
C GLY A 148 3.78 6.15 -11.13
N VAL A 149 2.88 6.32 -10.16
CA VAL A 149 3.20 6.78 -8.81
C VAL A 149 4.16 5.81 -8.12
N VAL A 150 3.86 4.51 -8.16
CA VAL A 150 4.71 3.47 -7.56
C VAL A 150 6.13 3.53 -8.14
N ASN A 151 6.23 3.57 -9.46
CA ASN A 151 7.51 3.70 -10.15
C ASN A 151 8.26 4.98 -9.76
N TYR A 152 7.57 6.11 -9.77
CA TYR A 152 8.20 7.39 -9.46
C TYR A 152 8.76 7.42 -8.04
N LEU A 153 7.99 6.98 -7.06
CA LEU A 153 8.43 6.92 -5.66
C LEU A 153 9.63 5.98 -5.48
N ALA A 154 9.60 4.80 -6.10
CA ALA A 154 10.69 3.84 -5.99
C ALA A 154 12.00 4.39 -6.56
N TRP A 155 11.96 4.98 -7.77
CA TRP A 155 13.17 5.48 -8.43
C TRP A 155 13.73 6.76 -7.81
N ASN A 156 12.86 7.66 -7.33
CA ASN A 156 13.28 8.98 -6.84
C ASN A 156 13.51 9.03 -5.32
N CYS A 157 12.91 8.11 -4.55
CA CYS A 157 13.05 8.06 -3.09
C CYS A 157 13.76 6.77 -2.59
N GLN A 158 14.65 6.19 -3.40
CA GLN A 158 15.46 5.03 -2.99
C GLN A 158 16.61 5.40 -2.03
N ALA A 159 17.12 4.39 -1.31
CA ALA A 159 18.19 4.55 -0.33
C ALA A 159 19.46 5.20 -0.89
N THR A 160 19.83 4.88 -2.13
CA THR A 160 21.05 5.37 -2.78
C THR A 160 21.02 6.87 -3.09
N THR A 161 19.84 7.48 -3.10
CA THR A 161 19.64 8.90 -3.44
C THR A 161 19.65 9.82 -2.21
N GLY A 162 19.75 9.28 -0.97
CA GLY A 162 19.84 10.15 0.20
C GLY A 162 19.54 9.54 1.57
N GLY A 163 19.64 8.21 1.72
CA GLY A 163 19.25 7.56 2.98
C GLY A 163 17.74 7.67 3.22
N TYR A 164 16.98 7.22 2.22
CA TYR A 164 15.52 7.08 2.28
C TYR A 164 15.09 5.60 2.35
N ASN A 165 13.94 5.34 2.97
CA ASN A 165 13.29 4.02 3.04
C ASN A 165 12.19 3.87 1.98
N GLY A 166 12.24 4.68 0.91
CA GLY A 166 11.14 4.86 -0.03
C GLY A 166 10.46 6.21 0.13
N GLY A 167 9.22 6.33 -0.33
CA GLY A 167 8.50 7.61 -0.34
C GLY A 167 6.99 7.44 -0.36
N SER A 168 6.28 8.54 -0.12
CA SER A 168 4.82 8.61 -0.18
C SER A 168 4.35 9.68 -1.16
N CYS A 169 3.12 9.52 -1.62
CA CYS A 169 2.41 10.38 -2.56
C CYS A 169 1.05 10.67 -1.93
N HIS A 170 0.85 11.92 -1.50
CA HIS A 170 -0.40 12.35 -0.85
C HIS A 170 -1.27 13.05 -1.88
N PHE A 171 -2.45 12.50 -2.16
CA PHE A 171 -3.35 13.06 -3.17
C PHE A 171 -3.83 14.45 -2.72
N TYR A 172 -3.76 15.42 -3.64
CA TYR A 172 -4.07 16.83 -3.37
C TYR A 172 -3.31 17.45 -2.18
N ASP A 173 -2.14 16.91 -1.84
CA ASP A 173 -1.37 17.31 -0.66
C ASP A 173 -2.16 17.19 0.66
N ASN A 174 -3.00 16.15 0.77
CA ASN A 174 -3.92 16.00 1.88
C ASN A 174 -4.01 14.53 2.35
N THR A 175 -3.58 14.28 3.58
CA THR A 175 -3.66 12.94 4.19
C THR A 175 -5.07 12.56 4.67
N GLY A 176 -6.05 13.46 4.60
CA GLY A 176 -7.48 13.18 4.84
C GLY A 176 -8.25 12.71 3.60
N VAL A 177 -7.54 12.47 2.49
CA VAL A 177 -8.07 11.78 1.30
C VAL A 177 -7.52 10.35 1.32
N GLY A 178 -6.46 10.12 0.57
CA GLY A 178 -5.76 8.85 0.51
C GLY A 178 -4.33 9.12 0.11
N TRP A 179 -3.49 8.11 0.26
CA TRP A 179 -2.08 8.23 -0.09
C TRP A 179 -1.48 6.88 -0.47
N VAL A 180 -0.45 6.95 -1.31
CA VAL A 180 0.37 5.80 -1.71
C VAL A 180 1.69 5.90 -0.96
N GLN A 181 2.21 4.79 -0.45
CA GLN A 181 3.60 4.71 0.03
C GLN A 181 4.30 3.50 -0.54
N VAL A 182 5.52 3.72 -1.00
CA VAL A 182 6.41 2.68 -1.48
C VAL A 182 7.55 2.56 -0.49
N GLN A 183 7.81 1.34 -0.01
CA GLN A 183 8.87 1.04 0.93
C GLN A 183 9.41 -0.37 0.74
N THR A 184 10.35 -0.77 1.58
CA THR A 184 10.88 -2.13 1.59
C THR A 184 10.02 -3.06 2.44
N TYR A 185 9.74 -4.24 1.89
CA TYR A 185 9.05 -5.37 2.55
C TYR A 185 9.92 -6.05 3.62
#